data_AF-A0A3C0G6S4-F1
#
_entry.id   AF-A0A3C0G6S4-F1
#
_cell.length_a   1.000
_cell.length_b   1.000
_cell.length_c   1.000
_cell.angle_alpha   90.00
_cell.angle_beta   90.00
_cell.angle_gamma   90.00
#
_symmetry.space_group_name_H-M   'P 1'
#
loop_
_entity.id
_entity.type
_entity.pdbx_description
1 polymer ?
#
loop_
_entity_poly.entity_id
_entity_poly.type
_entity_poly.pdbx_seq_one_letter_code
_entity_poly.pdbx_strand_id
1 'polypeptide(L)'
;MSKKKFNAAALRAGYRSGFEDETAKYLKEKGINFTYEKERIEWLDIRTRHYTPDFILENGIVIETKGRFVSNDRRKHVEIKKQYPDLDLRFVFQNSKAKLYKGSKSCYGDWCKRHGFKYADKIIPDEWLEE
;
A
#
# COMPACT_ATOMS: atom_id res chain seq x y z
N MET A 1 11.43 -19.68 -17.26
CA MET A 1 10.18 -19.36 -16.53
C MET A 1 9.03 -19.46 -17.51
N SER A 2 8.19 -20.49 -17.38
CA SER A 2 7.06 -20.76 -18.28
C SER A 2 6.12 -19.56 -18.28
N LYS A 3 5.96 -18.89 -19.44
CA LYS A 3 4.89 -17.92 -19.65
C LYS A 3 3.60 -18.70 -19.40
N LYS A 4 2.92 -18.48 -18.27
CA LYS A 4 1.57 -19.01 -18.03
C LYS A 4 0.76 -18.66 -19.27
N LYS A 5 0.47 -19.65 -20.11
CA LYS A 5 -0.44 -19.50 -21.25
C LYS A 5 -1.73 -19.01 -20.64
N PHE A 6 -2.05 -17.73 -20.80
CA PHE A 6 -3.41 -17.27 -20.62
C PHE A 6 -4.25 -18.18 -21.51
N ASN A 7 -5.08 -19.01 -20.89
CA ASN A 7 -5.85 -19.99 -21.62
C ASN A 7 -6.92 -19.21 -22.38
N ALA A 8 -6.63 -18.88 -23.65
CA ALA A 8 -7.50 -18.06 -24.48
C ALA A 8 -8.92 -18.66 -24.57
N ALA A 9 -9.05 -19.97 -24.36
CA ALA A 9 -10.32 -20.67 -24.21
C ALA A 9 -11.13 -20.20 -22.98
N ALA A 10 -10.50 -20.05 -21.81
CA ALA A 10 -11.17 -19.59 -20.59
C ALA A 10 -11.66 -18.14 -20.71
N LEU A 11 -10.84 -17.26 -21.29
CA LEU A 11 -11.22 -15.87 -21.58
C LEU A 11 -12.38 -15.77 -22.58
N ARG A 12 -12.37 -16.59 -23.65
CA ARG A 12 -13.51 -16.67 -24.59
C ARG A 12 -14.78 -17.20 -23.93
N ALA A 13 -14.64 -18.08 -22.95
CA ALA A 13 -15.76 -18.60 -22.16
C ALA A 13 -16.24 -17.62 -21.06
N GLY A 14 -15.59 -16.46 -20.92
CA GLY A 14 -15.96 -15.41 -19.96
C GLY A 14 -15.35 -15.56 -18.57
N TYR A 15 -14.45 -16.53 -18.35
CA TYR A 15 -13.76 -16.75 -17.08
C TYR A 15 -12.42 -16.01 -17.03
N ARG A 16 -12.01 -15.56 -15.84
CA ARG A 16 -10.76 -14.80 -15.64
C ARG A 16 -9.53 -15.69 -15.55
N SER A 17 -9.70 -16.98 -15.29
CA SER A 17 -8.60 -17.95 -15.26
C SER A 17 -8.98 -19.33 -15.79
N GLY A 18 -7.97 -20.11 -16.18
CA GLY A 18 -8.18 -21.50 -16.60
C GLY A 18 -8.77 -22.39 -15.49
N PHE A 19 -8.39 -22.10 -14.24
CA PHE A 19 -8.91 -22.82 -13.07
C PHE A 19 -10.41 -22.56 -12.85
N GLU A 20 -10.87 -21.33 -13.08
CA GLU A 20 -12.29 -20.98 -13.02
C GLU A 20 -13.09 -21.67 -14.14
N ASP A 21 -12.56 -21.74 -15.36
CA ASP A 21 -13.19 -22.46 -16.48
C ASP A 21 -13.32 -23.96 -16.19
N GLU A 22 -12.27 -24.59 -15.65
CA GLU A 22 -12.31 -25.99 -15.21
C GLU A 22 -13.35 -26.21 -14.10
N THR A 23 -13.41 -25.32 -13.11
CA THR A 23 -14.40 -25.38 -12.03
C THR A 23 -15.83 -25.24 -12.56
N ALA A 24 -16.06 -24.32 -13.50
CA ALA A 24 -17.35 -24.12 -14.13
C ALA A 24 -17.80 -25.34 -14.95
N LYS A 25 -16.87 -25.98 -15.69
CA LYS A 25 -17.14 -27.23 -16.41
C LYS A 25 -17.52 -28.34 -15.45
N TYR A 26 -16.78 -28.51 -14.36
CA TYR A 26 -17.10 -29.47 -13.32
C TYR A 26 -18.50 -29.27 -12.73
N LEU A 27 -18.89 -28.02 -12.43
CA LEU A 27 -20.23 -27.71 -11.93
C LEU A 27 -21.32 -28.04 -12.97
N LYS A 28 -21.08 -27.73 -14.25
CA LYS A 28 -21.99 -28.09 -15.35
C LYS A 28 -22.12 -29.61 -15.53
N GLU A 29 -21.03 -30.35 -15.46
CA GLU A 29 -21.02 -31.82 -15.52
C GLU A 29 -21.82 -32.45 -14.37
N LYS A 30 -21.83 -31.79 -13.21
CA LYS A 30 -22.64 -32.17 -12.05
C LYS A 30 -24.09 -31.67 -12.12
N GLY A 31 -24.47 -30.95 -13.18
CA GLY A 31 -25.81 -30.37 -13.32
C GLY A 31 -26.13 -29.27 -12.31
N ILE A 32 -25.11 -28.64 -11.73
CA ILE A 32 -25.27 -27.58 -10.72
C ILE A 32 -25.34 -26.23 -11.43
N ASN A 33 -26.44 -25.51 -11.19
CA ASN A 33 -26.62 -24.14 -11.66
C ASN A 33 -25.81 -23.17 -10.80
N PHE A 34 -25.17 -22.18 -11.43
CA PHE A 34 -24.41 -21.15 -10.75
C PHE A 34 -24.44 -19.82 -11.50
N THR A 35 -24.14 -18.74 -10.78
CA THR A 35 -23.85 -17.42 -11.34
C THR A 35 -22.38 -17.10 -11.17
N TYR A 36 -21.72 -16.59 -12.21
CA TYR A 36 -20.32 -16.21 -12.16
C TYR A 36 -20.20 -14.68 -12.11
N GLU A 37 -19.60 -14.15 -11.04
CA GLU A 37 -19.32 -12.71 -10.81
C GLU A 37 -20.51 -11.74 -10.97
N LYS A 38 -21.75 -12.22 -10.73
CA LYS A 38 -22.96 -11.38 -10.80
C LYS A 38 -23.32 -10.73 -9.46
N GLU A 39 -23.09 -11.45 -8.37
CA GLU A 39 -23.45 -11.02 -7.03
C GLU A 39 -22.30 -10.27 -6.36
N ARG A 40 -22.63 -9.18 -5.65
CA ARG A 40 -21.68 -8.43 -4.82
C ARG A 40 -22.13 -8.52 -3.38
N ILE A 41 -21.28 -9.07 -2.52
CA ILE A 41 -21.56 -9.16 -1.08
C ILE A 41 -20.92 -7.93 -0.42
N GLU A 42 -21.75 -7.09 0.19
CA GLU A 42 -21.30 -5.98 1.02
C GLU A 42 -20.74 -6.51 2.34
N TRP A 43 -19.63 -5.91 2.80
CA TRP A 43 -19.06 -6.22 4.10
C TRP A 43 -18.39 -4.99 4.70
N LEU A 44 -18.41 -4.90 6.02
CA LEU A 44 -17.86 -3.79 6.80
C LEU A 44 -16.55 -4.21 7.47
N ASP A 45 -15.47 -3.48 7.18
CA ASP A 45 -14.12 -3.75 7.73
C ASP A 45 -13.66 -2.64 8.69
N ILE A 46 -14.27 -2.56 9.88
CA ILE A 46 -13.83 -1.61 10.92
C ILE A 46 -12.57 -2.15 11.59
N ARG A 47 -11.50 -1.34 11.63
CA ARG A 47 -10.27 -1.69 12.34
C ARG A 47 -9.65 -0.49 13.04
N THR A 48 -9.42 -0.63 14.34
CA THR A 48 -8.55 0.27 15.11
C THR A 48 -7.11 -0.20 14.98
N ARG A 49 -6.18 0.72 14.73
CA ARG A 49 -4.74 0.43 14.64
C ARG A 49 -4.00 1.47 15.46
N HIS A 50 -2.91 1.04 16.10
CA HIS A 50 -2.02 1.92 16.84
C HIS A 50 -0.77 2.19 16.02
N TYR A 51 -0.29 3.43 16.12
CA TYR A 51 0.97 3.86 15.53
C TYR A 51 1.94 4.19 16.65
N THR A 52 3.08 3.52 16.66
CA THR A 52 4.20 3.83 17.54
C THR A 52 5.30 4.42 16.66
N PRO A 53 5.64 5.71 16.84
CA PRO A 53 6.77 6.29 16.12
C PRO A 53 8.09 5.74 16.64
N ASP A 54 9.14 5.86 15.84
CA ASP A 54 10.49 5.43 16.25
C ASP A 54 11.07 6.37 17.33
N PHE A 55 10.89 7.69 17.16
CA PHE A 55 11.38 8.70 18.11
C PHE A 55 10.38 9.84 18.28
N ILE A 56 10.38 10.43 19.48
CA ILE A 56 9.68 11.67 19.80
C ILE A 56 10.72 12.59 20.42
N LEU A 57 10.95 13.74 19.80
CA LEU A 57 11.89 14.74 20.29
C LEU A 57 11.26 15.56 21.42
N GLU A 58 12.08 16.21 22.24
CA GLU A 58 11.61 17.00 23.39
C GLU A 58 10.72 18.18 22.97
N ASN A 59 10.94 18.73 21.77
CA ASN A 59 10.12 19.78 21.16
C ASN A 59 8.79 19.26 20.54
N GLY A 60 8.50 17.96 20.67
CA GLY A 60 7.26 17.35 20.21
C GLY A 60 7.27 16.88 18.75
N ILE A 61 8.37 17.07 18.02
CA ILE A 61 8.51 16.51 16.67
C ILE A 61 8.58 14.99 16.74
N VAL A 62 7.76 14.33 15.93
CA VAL A 62 7.72 12.87 15.83
C VAL A 62 8.51 12.42 14.60
N ILE A 63 9.45 11.50 14.81
CA ILE A 63 10.34 11.01 13.76
C ILE A 63 10.09 9.53 13.49
N GLU A 64 9.88 9.22 12.21
CA GLU A 64 9.88 7.85 11.69
C GLU A 64 11.11 7.63 10.80
N THR A 65 11.93 6.64 11.15
CA THR A 65 13.04 6.20 10.31
C THR A 65 12.59 5.13 9.32
N LYS A 66 13.02 5.25 8.05
CA LYS A 66 12.61 4.32 7.00
C LYS A 66 13.72 4.01 6.00
N GLY A 67 14.09 2.73 5.91
CA GLY A 67 14.80 2.18 4.75
C GLY A 67 13.83 1.82 3.62
N ARG A 68 12.91 0.89 3.89
CA ARG A 68 11.87 0.47 2.94
C ARG A 68 10.57 1.21 3.24
N PHE A 69 9.96 1.80 2.22
CA PHE A 69 8.73 2.57 2.37
C PHE A 69 7.63 2.03 1.45
N VAL A 70 6.88 1.03 1.92
CA VAL A 70 5.89 0.31 1.10
C VAL A 70 4.56 1.04 1.00
N SER A 71 3.67 0.59 0.11
CA SER A 71 2.37 1.22 -0.10
C SER A 71 1.48 1.25 1.15
N ASN A 72 1.54 0.19 1.96
CA ASN A 72 0.77 0.12 3.19
C ASN A 72 1.26 1.15 4.23
N ASP A 73 2.57 1.35 4.35
CA ASP A 73 3.14 2.37 5.23
C ASP A 73 2.72 3.76 4.79
N ARG A 74 2.81 4.05 3.48
CA ARG A 74 2.39 5.34 2.93
C ARG A 74 0.92 5.63 3.23
N ARG A 75 0.04 4.64 3.00
CA ARG A 75 -1.38 4.76 3.36
C ARG A 75 -1.56 5.01 4.86
N LYS A 76 -0.84 4.26 5.72
CA LYS A 76 -0.89 4.42 7.18
C LYS A 76 -0.63 5.88 7.59
N HIS A 77 0.46 6.47 7.13
CA HIS A 77 0.84 7.83 7.53
C HIS A 77 -0.09 8.91 6.98
N VAL A 78 -0.65 8.72 5.77
CA VAL A 78 -1.68 9.63 5.25
C VAL A 78 -2.94 9.60 6.12
N GLU A 79 -3.38 8.41 6.54
CA GLU A 79 -4.56 8.29 7.41
C GLU A 79 -4.29 8.84 8.82
N ILE A 80 -3.09 8.65 9.37
CA ILE A 80 -2.69 9.28 10.64
C ILE A 80 -2.76 10.79 10.52
N LYS A 81 -2.14 11.38 9.49
CA LYS A 81 -2.14 12.84 9.30
C LYS A 81 -3.56 13.41 9.13
N LYS A 82 -4.48 12.67 8.50
CA LYS A 82 -5.88 13.10 8.38
C LYS A 82 -6.60 13.14 9.74
N GLN A 83 -6.29 12.18 10.63
CA GLN A 83 -6.95 12.06 11.94
C GLN A 83 -6.25 12.91 13.02
N TYR A 84 -4.96 13.18 12.86
CA TYR A 84 -4.12 13.96 13.77
C TYR A 84 -3.38 15.05 12.98
N PRO A 85 -4.09 16.09 12.51
CA PRO A 85 -3.49 17.13 11.68
C PRO A 85 -2.39 17.94 12.39
N ASP A 86 -2.44 18.02 13.72
CA ASP A 86 -1.48 18.76 14.55
C ASP A 86 -0.21 17.95 14.89
N LEU A 87 -0.18 16.66 14.50
CA LEU A 87 0.99 15.81 14.73
C LEU A 87 2.11 16.18 13.74
N ASP A 88 3.19 16.79 14.23
CA ASP A 88 4.39 17.08 13.43
C ASP A 88 5.22 15.82 13.19
N LEU A 89 4.75 15.03 12.23
CA LEU A 89 5.36 13.76 11.84
C LEU A 89 6.31 13.96 10.64
N ARG A 90 7.58 13.62 10.84
CA ARG A 90 8.65 13.74 9.84
C ARG A 90 9.34 12.41 9.59
N PHE A 91 9.98 12.29 8.44
CA PHE A 91 10.68 11.06 8.05
C PHE A 91 12.18 11.25 7.95
N VAL A 92 12.96 10.29 8.44
CA VAL A 92 14.39 10.17 8.12
C VAL A 92 14.59 8.91 7.29
N PHE A 93 14.90 9.08 6.01
CA PHE A 93 15.09 7.97 5.10
C PHE A 93 16.54 7.53 5.04
N GLN A 94 16.77 6.24 4.79
CA GLN A 94 18.12 5.80 4.37
C GLN A 94 18.51 6.43 3.01
N ASN A 95 17.53 6.58 2.11
CA ASN A 95 17.66 7.24 0.81
C ASN A 95 16.28 7.65 0.27
N SER A 96 15.93 8.92 0.38
CA SER A 96 14.67 9.51 -0.08
C SER A 96 14.51 9.48 -1.61
N LYS A 97 15.62 9.33 -2.36
CA LYS A 97 15.60 9.19 -3.83
C LYS A 97 15.21 7.79 -4.28
N ALA A 98 15.08 6.83 -3.35
CA ALA A 98 14.60 5.49 -3.66
C ALA A 98 13.19 5.53 -4.28
N LYS A 99 12.96 4.71 -5.31
CA LYS A 99 11.68 4.67 -6.02
C LYS A 99 10.60 4.00 -5.17
N LEU A 100 9.35 4.47 -5.28
CA LEU A 100 8.21 3.92 -4.54
C LEU A 100 7.98 2.42 -4.74
N TYR A 101 8.35 1.94 -5.93
CA TYR A 101 8.38 0.55 -6.36
C TYR A 101 9.21 0.47 -7.65
N LYS A 102 9.56 -0.75 -8.11
CA LYS A 102 10.33 -0.98 -9.33
C LYS A 102 9.60 -0.40 -10.55
N GLY A 103 10.23 0.55 -11.25
CA GLY A 103 9.65 1.22 -12.42
C GLY A 103 8.84 2.49 -12.10
N SER A 104 8.70 2.89 -10.84
CA SER A 104 8.05 4.15 -10.49
C SER A 104 8.87 5.36 -10.96
N LYS A 105 8.19 6.38 -11.50
CA LYS A 105 8.82 7.67 -11.81
C LYS A 105 9.09 8.47 -10.53
N SER A 106 8.24 8.33 -9.51
CA SER A 106 8.35 9.05 -8.23
C SER A 106 9.21 8.31 -7.20
N CYS A 107 9.92 9.08 -6.38
CA CYS A 107 10.66 8.60 -5.23
C CYS A 107 9.93 8.84 -3.90
N TYR A 108 10.53 8.41 -2.79
CA TYR A 108 9.99 8.62 -1.44
C TYR A 108 9.88 10.12 -1.11
N GLY A 109 10.91 10.90 -1.44
CA GLY A 109 10.89 12.36 -1.24
C GLY A 109 9.76 13.05 -2.03
N ASP A 110 9.54 12.65 -3.28
CA ASP A 110 8.41 13.17 -4.09
C ASP A 110 7.06 12.87 -3.44
N TRP A 111 6.94 11.68 -2.83
CA TRP A 111 5.73 11.31 -2.12
C TRP A 111 5.53 12.15 -0.86
N CYS A 112 6.58 12.41 -0.08
CA CYS A 112 6.52 13.26 1.10
C CYS A 112 6.11 14.69 0.72
N LYS A 113 6.72 15.27 -0.32
CA LYS A 113 6.34 16.61 -0.84
C LYS A 113 4.87 16.68 -1.23
N ARG A 114 4.37 15.66 -1.94
CA ARG A 114 2.97 15.60 -2.38
C ARG A 114 1.98 15.57 -1.22
N HIS A 115 2.33 14.94 -0.10
CA HIS A 115 1.44 14.79 1.06
C HIS A 115 1.78 15.75 2.21
N GLY A 116 2.74 16.66 2.01
CA GLY A 116 3.15 17.67 2.98
C GLY A 116 3.86 17.08 4.20
N PHE A 117 4.71 16.07 4.03
CA PHE A 117 5.58 15.57 5.09
C PHE A 117 6.98 16.17 4.93
N LYS A 118 7.56 16.69 6.03
CA LYS A 118 8.99 17.01 6.09
C LYS A 118 9.79 15.70 6.10
N TYR A 119 10.95 15.70 5.44
CA TYR A 119 11.83 14.54 5.43
C TYR A 119 13.31 14.93 5.30
N ALA A 120 14.18 14.05 5.76
CA ALA A 120 15.63 14.15 5.63
C ALA A 120 16.24 12.80 5.23
N ASP A 121 17.53 12.79 4.91
CA ASP A 121 18.29 11.59 4.57
C ASP A 121 19.37 11.30 5.61
N LYS A 122 19.43 10.03 6.04
CA LYS A 122 20.40 9.40 6.95
C LYS A 122 20.39 9.88 8.40
N ILE A 123 20.30 11.18 8.64
CA ILE A 123 20.34 11.78 9.98
C ILE A 123 19.18 12.75 10.19
N ILE A 124 18.82 12.96 11.44
CA ILE A 124 17.93 14.05 11.84
C ILE A 124 18.72 15.36 11.67
N PRO A 125 18.25 16.34 10.88
CA PRO A 125 18.93 17.62 10.74
C PRO A 125 18.93 18.41 12.05
N ASP A 126 20.01 19.15 12.31
CA ASP A 126 20.13 20.01 13.51
C ASP A 126 19.00 21.04 13.57
N GLU A 127 18.54 21.55 12.42
CA GLU A 127 17.38 22.46 12.34
C GLU A 127 16.11 21.88 12.99
N TRP A 128 15.93 20.55 13.03
CA TRP A 128 14.76 19.95 13.69
C TRP A 128 15.00 19.73 15.18
N LEU A 129 16.26 19.62 15.60
CA LEU A 129 16.62 19.45 17.00
C LEU A 129 16.52 20.79 17.76
N GLU A 130 16.69 21.91 17.06
CA GLU A 130 16.72 23.27 17.61
C GLU A 130 15.39 24.04 17.47
N GLU A 131 14.35 23.45 16.87
CA GLU A 131 12.98 24.00 16.82
C GLU A 131 12.30 24.05 18.19
#